data_AF-A0A8B8C4S5-F1
#
_entry.id   AF-A0A8B8C4S5-F1
#
_cell.length_a   1.000
_cell.length_b   1.000
_cell.length_c   1.000
_cell.angle_alpha   90.00
_cell.angle_beta   90.00
_cell.angle_gamma   90.00
#
_symmetry.space_group_name_H-M   'P 1'
#
loop_
_entity.id
_entity.type
_entity.pdbx_description
1 polymer ?
#
loop_
_entity_poly.entity_id
_entity_poly.type
_entity_poly.pdbx_seq_one_letter_code
_entity_poly.pdbx_strand_id
1 'polypeptide(L)'
;MIKQMRKYILQVCGILFIILVFFEVNLNRSKKSKFKHQKEVDWHAVRHEINGSITFNSTIRQSWCDGCFEFRYKILKEKPATCLNPENIHLIFLISTTPLSLKKRMIIRETWASYSKKNSANFRYAFLLGRITEEVVQEMIDTEDKYYRDFVQGDFPENYYSLPLKTLMGYHWAAKHCPNDTFVIKTDDDVFINVPSIFDIIFEHKTVLQHAVGGFCRYNIEPVRDIESKYYVSYAEFPEEKFKGYCSGTGYVTSMNVVQQVARISKNVPFFHLEDVYVAFCAEHLNFTLHHIDGFNTVYDEEKHPDLCSLKNDSVLVLHNFKKKPSFLLEIWNELCYD
;
A
#
# COMPACT_ATOMS: atom_id res chain seq x y z
N MET A 1 23.04 12.77 29.11
CA MET A 1 21.71 13.05 29.70
C MET A 1 20.97 14.21 29.02
N ILE A 2 21.50 15.46 29.04
CA ILE A 2 20.80 16.66 28.50
C ILE A 2 20.52 16.60 26.99
N LYS A 3 21.44 16.09 26.16
CA LYS A 3 21.21 15.90 24.71
C LYS A 3 20.09 14.89 24.41
N GLN A 4 19.94 13.87 25.25
CA GLN A 4 18.95 12.81 25.10
C GLN A 4 17.56 13.30 25.53
N MET A 5 17.49 14.06 26.63
CA MET A 5 16.29 14.79 27.03
C MET A 5 15.85 15.83 26.00
N ARG A 6 16.75 16.64 25.43
CA ARG A 6 16.40 17.60 24.37
C ARG A 6 15.83 16.91 23.13
N LYS A 7 16.39 15.76 22.75
CA LYS A 7 15.87 14.95 21.64
C LYS A 7 14.46 14.45 21.98
N TYR A 8 14.27 13.90 23.17
CA TYR A 8 12.97 13.41 23.63
C TYR A 8 11.91 14.52 23.69
N ILE A 9 12.26 15.70 24.20
CA ILE A 9 11.40 16.89 24.24
C ILE A 9 11.04 17.34 22.81
N LEU A 10 11.99 17.39 21.88
CA LEU A 10 11.72 17.72 20.47
C LEU A 10 10.83 16.68 19.78
N GLN A 11 10.98 15.39 20.11
CA GLN A 11 10.13 14.32 19.59
C GLN A 11 8.69 14.42 20.14
N VAL A 12 8.56 14.62 21.45
CA VAL A 12 7.26 14.78 22.12
C VAL A 12 6.57 16.07 21.67
N CYS A 13 7.30 17.19 21.55
CA CYS A 13 6.77 18.45 21.01
C CYS A 13 6.41 18.36 19.53
N GLY A 14 7.16 17.62 18.71
CA GLY A 14 6.83 17.40 17.29
C GLY A 14 5.56 16.56 17.13
N ILE A 15 5.42 15.49 17.91
CA ILE A 15 4.22 14.65 17.93
C ILE A 15 3.03 15.44 18.49
N LEU A 16 3.20 16.18 19.59
CA LEU A 16 2.17 17.07 20.14
C LEU A 16 1.77 18.17 19.15
N PHE A 17 2.72 18.76 18.42
CA PHE A 17 2.41 19.77 17.41
C PHE A 17 1.60 19.17 16.25
N ILE A 18 1.99 18.00 15.76
CA ILE A 18 1.23 17.26 14.74
C ILE A 18 -0.19 16.94 15.26
N ILE A 19 -0.31 16.46 16.50
CA ILE A 19 -1.61 16.16 17.14
C ILE A 19 -2.43 17.44 17.33
N LEU A 20 -1.82 18.55 17.76
CA LEU A 20 -2.50 19.83 17.98
C LEU A 20 -3.01 20.42 16.67
N VAL A 21 -2.20 20.41 15.60
CA VAL A 21 -2.65 20.79 14.25
C VAL A 21 -3.80 19.89 13.81
N PHE A 22 -3.70 18.58 14.03
CA PHE A 22 -4.79 17.63 13.72
C PHE A 22 -6.08 17.94 14.50
N PHE A 23 -5.97 18.30 15.79
CA PHE A 23 -7.10 18.67 16.63
C PHE A 23 -7.71 20.02 16.23
N GLU A 24 -6.90 21.03 15.95
CA GLU A 24 -7.35 22.37 15.55
C GLU A 24 -8.07 22.33 14.20
N VAL A 25 -7.57 21.54 13.25
CA VAL A 25 -8.24 21.28 11.98
C VAL A 25 -9.57 20.56 12.18
N ASN A 26 -9.64 19.54 13.04
CA ASN A 26 -10.90 18.84 13.35
C ASN A 26 -11.91 19.74 14.09
N LEU A 27 -11.47 20.62 14.98
CA LEU A 27 -12.32 21.60 15.66
C LEU A 27 -12.88 22.63 14.68
N ASN A 28 -12.06 23.13 13.75
CA ASN A 28 -12.53 24.00 12.66
C ASN A 28 -13.48 23.27 11.70
N ARG A 29 -13.31 21.95 11.50
CA ARG A 29 -14.24 21.12 10.73
C ARG A 29 -15.56 20.88 11.45
N SER A 30 -15.56 20.67 12.78
CA SER A 30 -16.77 20.58 13.61
C SER A 30 -17.62 21.84 13.51
N LYS A 31 -17.01 23.03 13.51
CA LYS A 31 -17.70 24.31 13.26
C LYS A 31 -18.24 24.46 11.84
N LYS A 32 -17.63 23.80 10.84
CA LYS A 32 -18.14 23.69 9.46
C LYS A 32 -19.12 22.50 9.25
N SER A 33 -19.34 21.66 10.26
CA SER A 33 -20.11 20.39 10.15
C SER A 33 -21.64 20.52 10.13
N LYS A 34 -22.18 21.68 9.73
CA LYS A 34 -23.48 21.69 9.04
C LYS A 34 -23.37 21.19 7.59
N PHE A 35 -22.16 20.96 7.08
CA PHE A 35 -21.94 20.19 5.86
C PHE A 35 -21.88 18.70 6.18
N LYS A 36 -22.90 17.99 5.68
CA LYS A 36 -23.10 16.54 5.58
C LYS A 36 -21.82 15.71 5.70
N HIS A 37 -21.96 14.59 6.42
CA HIS A 37 -21.11 13.41 6.28
C HIS A 37 -20.60 13.30 4.84
N GLN A 38 -19.29 13.11 4.71
CA GLN A 38 -18.57 12.89 3.47
C GLN A 38 -19.34 11.86 2.64
N LYS A 39 -20.25 12.36 1.80
CA LYS A 39 -20.90 11.59 0.75
C LYS A 39 -19.75 11.04 -0.06
N GLU A 40 -19.83 9.74 -0.30
CA GLU A 40 -18.99 8.99 -1.21
C GLU A 40 -18.59 9.89 -2.37
N VAL A 41 -17.28 9.94 -2.64
CA VAL A 41 -16.76 10.50 -3.88
C VAL A 41 -17.63 9.92 -4.99
N ASP A 42 -18.24 10.78 -5.80
CA ASP A 42 -19.01 10.36 -6.96
C ASP A 42 -18.03 9.73 -7.95
N TRP A 43 -17.86 8.41 -7.82
CA TRP A 43 -16.94 7.63 -8.62
C TRP A 43 -17.27 7.72 -10.12
N HIS A 44 -18.50 8.08 -10.47
CA HIS A 44 -18.91 8.29 -11.86
C HIS A 44 -18.29 9.55 -12.47
N ALA A 45 -18.06 10.61 -11.68
CA ALA A 45 -17.45 11.86 -12.15
C ALA A 45 -15.94 11.69 -12.41
N VAL A 46 -15.22 11.00 -11.53
CA VAL A 46 -13.78 10.68 -11.70
C VAL A 46 -13.58 9.76 -12.90
N ARG A 47 -14.49 8.80 -13.10
CA ARG A 47 -14.50 7.91 -14.27
C ARG A 47 -14.65 8.68 -15.59
N HIS A 48 -15.47 9.74 -15.62
CA HIS A 48 -15.67 10.57 -16.82
C HIS A 48 -14.44 11.42 -17.18
N GLU A 49 -13.68 11.87 -16.18
CA GLU A 49 -12.44 12.65 -16.39
C GLU A 49 -11.29 11.79 -16.92
N ILE A 50 -11.23 10.50 -16.54
CA ILE A 50 -10.19 9.55 -16.99
C ILE A 50 -10.58 8.88 -18.32
N ASN A 51 -11.85 8.53 -18.52
CA ASN A 51 -12.33 7.78 -19.70
C ASN A 51 -12.77 8.67 -20.86
N GLY A 52 -12.08 9.79 -21.12
CA GLY A 52 -12.34 10.63 -22.29
C GLY A 52 -12.55 9.80 -23.56
N SER A 53 -13.81 9.69 -23.98
CA SER A 53 -14.30 9.15 -25.26
C SER A 53 -13.74 7.78 -25.70
N ILE A 54 -13.76 6.74 -24.86
CA ILE A 54 -13.48 5.38 -25.34
C ILE A 54 -14.79 4.69 -25.75
N THR A 55 -14.98 4.53 -27.06
CA THR A 55 -16.06 3.71 -27.62
C THR A 55 -15.57 2.25 -27.70
N PHE A 56 -16.12 1.37 -26.86
CA PHE A 56 -15.83 -0.07 -26.92
C PHE A 56 -16.87 -0.76 -27.81
N ASN A 57 -16.42 -1.22 -28.98
CA ASN A 57 -17.22 -2.02 -29.92
C ASN A 57 -16.79 -3.50 -29.95
N SER A 58 -15.98 -3.96 -28.98
CA SER A 58 -15.49 -5.34 -28.89
C SER A 58 -16.01 -6.05 -27.65
N THR A 59 -16.32 -7.34 -27.80
CA THR A 59 -16.68 -8.28 -26.72
C THR A 59 -15.47 -8.80 -25.93
N ILE A 60 -14.26 -8.42 -26.32
CA ILE A 60 -12.98 -8.85 -25.73
C ILE A 60 -12.20 -7.60 -25.33
N ARG A 61 -11.63 -7.60 -24.12
CA ARG A 61 -10.70 -6.57 -23.66
C ARG A 61 -9.37 -6.74 -24.38
N GLN A 62 -8.84 -5.66 -24.95
CA GLN A 62 -7.44 -5.67 -25.39
C GLN A 62 -6.55 -5.93 -24.16
N SER A 63 -5.70 -6.95 -24.21
CA SER A 63 -4.76 -7.23 -23.12
C SER A 63 -3.46 -6.43 -23.25
N TRP A 64 -3.08 -6.07 -24.47
CA TRP A 64 -1.88 -5.31 -24.80
C TRP A 64 -2.20 -4.12 -25.70
N CYS A 65 -1.43 -3.04 -25.53
CA CYS A 65 -1.45 -1.83 -26.35
C CYS A 65 -0.05 -1.20 -26.35
N ASP A 66 0.29 -0.37 -27.34
CA ASP A 66 1.52 0.42 -27.27
C ASP A 66 1.26 1.76 -26.58
N GLY A 67 1.67 1.87 -25.32
CA GLY A 67 1.58 3.13 -24.57
C GLY A 67 0.16 3.63 -24.26
N CYS A 68 -0.87 2.78 -24.26
CA CYS A 68 -2.23 3.24 -23.95
C CYS A 68 -2.44 3.66 -22.50
N PHE A 69 -1.44 3.44 -21.65
CA PHE A 69 -1.44 3.81 -20.25
C PHE A 69 -0.12 4.55 -19.90
N GLU A 70 0.14 5.71 -20.54
CA GLU A 70 1.29 6.55 -20.16
C GLU A 70 0.99 7.44 -18.94
N PHE A 71 1.61 7.11 -17.80
CA PHE A 71 1.56 7.96 -16.60
C PHE A 71 2.73 8.91 -16.56
N ARG A 72 2.43 10.19 -16.77
CA ARG A 72 3.39 11.29 -16.58
C ARG A 72 3.10 12.01 -15.27
N TYR A 73 3.24 11.32 -14.14
CA TYR A 73 3.28 11.99 -12.83
C TYR A 73 4.71 12.30 -12.43
N LYS A 74 4.86 13.36 -11.63
CA LYS A 74 6.10 13.67 -10.92
C LYS A 74 6.05 13.07 -9.53
N ILE A 75 7.18 12.61 -9.01
CA ILE A 75 7.29 12.28 -7.60
C ILE A 75 7.65 13.58 -6.86
N LEU A 76 6.72 14.09 -6.06
CA LEU A 76 6.84 15.33 -5.29
C LEU A 76 7.78 15.13 -4.09
N LYS A 77 7.75 13.94 -3.49
CA LYS A 77 8.59 13.56 -2.35
C LYS A 77 9.29 12.25 -2.68
N GLU A 78 10.59 12.31 -3.00
CA GLU A 78 11.34 11.11 -3.42
C GLU A 78 12.13 10.44 -2.29
N LYS A 79 12.52 11.10 -1.20
CA LYS A 79 13.29 10.50 -0.07
C LYS A 79 14.31 9.39 -0.45
N PRO A 80 15.26 9.66 -1.38
CA PRO A 80 16.25 8.67 -1.79
C PRO A 80 17.11 8.16 -0.62
N ALA A 81 17.22 8.97 0.43
CA ALA A 81 17.95 8.63 1.65
C ALA A 81 17.44 7.35 2.34
N THR A 82 16.19 6.94 2.09
CA THR A 82 15.62 5.69 2.63
C THR A 82 16.45 4.48 2.21
N CYS A 83 16.98 4.45 0.99
CA CYS A 83 17.74 3.32 0.47
C CYS A 83 19.27 3.52 0.48
N LEU A 84 19.78 4.39 1.38
CA LEU A 84 21.22 4.46 1.67
C LEU A 84 21.70 3.20 2.39
N ASN A 85 23.00 2.92 2.24
CA ASN A 85 23.67 1.72 2.73
C ASN A 85 23.05 0.43 2.14
N PRO A 86 23.14 0.27 0.81
CA PRO A 86 22.40 -0.74 0.06
C PRO A 86 22.70 -2.18 0.49
N GLU A 87 23.92 -2.45 0.94
CA GLU A 87 24.39 -3.82 1.24
C GLU A 87 23.60 -4.52 2.35
N ASN A 88 22.92 -3.75 3.21
CA ASN A 88 22.13 -4.28 4.32
C ASN A 88 20.62 -4.24 4.06
N ILE A 89 20.16 -3.89 2.86
CA ILE A 89 18.72 -3.86 2.56
C ILE A 89 18.36 -5.17 1.87
N HIS A 90 17.45 -5.92 2.46
CA HIS A 90 16.95 -7.19 1.90
C HIS A 90 15.46 -7.13 1.57
N LEU A 91 14.71 -6.22 2.21
CA LEU A 91 13.27 -6.08 2.06
C LEU A 91 12.84 -4.61 2.08
N ILE A 92 11.86 -4.27 1.25
CA ILE A 92 11.24 -2.94 1.18
C ILE A 92 9.72 -3.11 1.30
N PHE A 93 9.10 -2.44 2.28
CA PHE A 93 7.65 -2.32 2.37
C PHE A 93 7.17 -1.05 1.68
N LEU A 94 6.31 -1.20 0.69
CA LEU A 94 5.60 -0.12 0.01
C LEU A 94 4.18 -0.08 0.55
N ILE A 95 3.90 0.88 1.44
CA ILE A 95 2.68 0.93 2.24
C ILE A 95 1.72 1.96 1.65
N SER A 96 0.63 1.50 1.04
CA SER A 96 -0.43 2.37 0.55
C SER A 96 -1.23 2.96 1.70
N THR A 97 -1.28 4.28 1.79
CA THR A 97 -2.03 5.01 2.82
C THR A 97 -2.73 6.23 2.21
N THR A 98 -3.52 6.96 3.00
CA THR A 98 -4.15 8.23 2.57
C THR A 98 -3.65 9.40 3.42
N PRO A 99 -3.67 10.65 2.93
CA PRO A 99 -3.20 11.81 3.67
C PRO A 99 -3.81 11.93 5.08
N LEU A 100 -5.11 11.64 5.20
CA LEU A 100 -5.85 11.72 6.46
C LEU A 100 -5.59 10.55 7.42
N SER A 101 -4.88 9.49 6.99
CA SER A 101 -4.60 8.29 7.78
C SER A 101 -3.40 8.42 8.73
N LEU A 102 -3.15 9.62 9.28
CA LEU A 102 -2.04 9.88 10.22
C LEU A 102 -2.01 8.86 11.37
N LYS A 103 -3.16 8.59 12.00
CA LYS A 103 -3.25 7.65 13.13
C LYS A 103 -2.74 6.25 12.76
N LYS A 104 -3.10 5.76 11.57
CA LYS A 104 -2.65 4.45 11.09
C LYS A 104 -1.15 4.42 10.84
N ARG A 105 -0.61 5.47 10.19
CA ARG A 105 0.83 5.61 9.99
C ARG A 105 1.61 5.66 11.31
N MET A 106 1.10 6.36 12.33
CA MET A 106 1.71 6.36 13.66
C MET A 106 1.72 4.97 14.29
N ILE A 107 0.59 4.27 14.24
CA ILE A 107 0.49 2.91 14.76
C ILE A 107 1.49 1.98 14.07
N ILE A 108 1.60 2.02 12.74
CA ILE A 108 2.58 1.20 12.00
C ILE A 108 4.01 1.51 12.45
N ARG A 109 4.38 2.80 12.56
CA ARG A 109 5.72 3.23 13.01
C ARG A 109 6.04 2.79 14.44
N GLU A 110 5.03 2.70 15.30
CA GLU A 110 5.16 2.30 16.71
C GLU A 110 5.12 0.78 16.91
N THR A 111 4.73 0.01 15.89
CA THR A 111 4.54 -1.44 15.95
C THR A 111 5.52 -2.17 15.04
N TRP A 112 5.06 -2.92 14.03
CA TRP A 112 5.92 -3.79 13.22
C TRP A 112 6.98 -3.03 12.42
N ALA A 113 6.74 -1.77 12.03
CA ALA A 113 7.78 -0.97 11.36
C ALA A 113 8.84 -0.43 12.34
N SER A 114 8.62 -0.54 13.66
CA SER A 114 9.59 -0.14 14.67
C SER A 114 10.87 -0.99 14.66
N TYR A 115 10.80 -2.23 14.13
CA TYR A 115 11.98 -3.05 13.85
C TYR A 115 12.98 -2.35 12.91
N SER A 116 12.53 -1.44 12.04
CA SER A 116 13.39 -0.56 11.22
C SER A 116 13.18 0.91 11.56
N LYS A 117 13.33 1.26 12.84
CA LYS A 117 13.22 2.64 13.31
C LYS A 117 14.14 3.58 12.52
N LYS A 118 13.57 4.61 11.89
CA LYS A 118 14.28 5.55 10.99
C LYS A 118 14.90 4.88 9.76
N ASN A 119 14.32 3.76 9.29
CA ASN A 119 14.78 3.07 8.09
C ASN A 119 16.26 2.65 8.19
N SER A 120 16.66 2.03 9.31
CA SER A 120 18.06 1.69 9.59
C SER A 120 18.35 0.21 9.77
N ALA A 121 17.35 -0.67 9.73
CA ALA A 121 17.55 -2.12 9.92
C ALA A 121 17.88 -2.84 8.60
N ASN A 122 17.56 -4.13 8.50
CA ASN A 122 17.76 -4.91 7.27
C ASN A 122 16.58 -4.82 6.27
N PHE A 123 15.51 -4.11 6.64
CA PHE A 123 14.43 -3.71 5.74
C PHE A 123 14.21 -2.20 5.76
N ARG A 124 13.49 -1.70 4.75
CA ARG A 124 13.03 -0.32 4.63
C ARG A 124 11.52 -0.27 4.46
N TYR A 125 10.91 0.87 4.72
CA TYR A 125 9.53 1.11 4.36
C TYR A 125 9.34 2.53 3.84
N ALA A 126 8.33 2.69 2.97
CA ALA A 126 7.86 3.97 2.51
C ALA A 126 6.33 3.99 2.45
N PHE A 127 5.73 5.05 2.96
CA PHE A 127 4.30 5.31 2.80
C PHE A 127 4.05 6.00 1.46
N LEU A 128 3.14 5.42 0.67
CA LEU A 128 2.78 5.91 -0.64
C LEU A 128 1.52 6.77 -0.59
N LEU A 129 1.59 7.97 -1.17
CA LEU A 129 0.54 8.97 -1.15
C LEU A 129 0.33 9.59 -2.53
N GLY A 130 -0.91 9.91 -2.87
CA GLY A 130 -1.23 10.87 -3.94
C GLY A 130 -1.19 12.32 -3.44
N ARG A 131 -1.49 13.27 -4.32
CA ARG A 131 -1.68 14.68 -3.98
C ARG A 131 -3.09 14.91 -3.46
N ILE A 132 -3.22 15.83 -2.52
CA ILE A 132 -4.50 16.31 -1.99
C ILE A 132 -4.61 17.81 -2.28
N THR A 133 -5.81 18.27 -2.63
CA THR A 133 -6.04 19.68 -3.02
C THR A 133 -6.16 20.61 -1.82
N GLU A 134 -6.52 20.06 -0.67
CA GLU A 134 -6.76 20.76 0.57
C GLU A 134 -5.43 21.18 1.18
N GLU A 135 -5.08 22.47 1.04
CA GLU A 135 -3.81 23.05 1.50
C GLU A 135 -3.47 22.69 2.96
N VAL A 136 -4.47 22.74 3.85
CA VAL A 136 -4.32 22.37 5.26
C VAL A 136 -3.89 20.92 5.43
N VAL A 137 -4.44 20.00 4.64
CA VAL A 137 -4.07 18.58 4.69
C VAL A 137 -2.68 18.38 4.10
N GLN A 138 -2.33 19.11 3.04
CA GLN A 138 -0.98 19.06 2.47
C GLN A 138 0.07 19.62 3.45
N GLU A 139 -0.21 20.69 4.19
CA GLU A 139 0.67 21.23 5.23
C GLU A 139 0.91 20.23 6.37
N MET A 140 -0.13 19.46 6.75
CA MET A 140 0.01 18.37 7.72
C MET A 140 0.95 17.28 7.20
N ILE A 141 0.82 16.90 5.92
CA ILE A 141 1.71 15.94 5.26
C ILE A 141 3.13 16.47 5.17
N ASP A 142 3.33 17.74 4.84
CA ASP A 142 4.66 18.37 4.78
C ASP A 142 5.32 18.44 6.15
N THR A 143 4.54 18.72 7.20
CA THR A 143 5.00 18.72 8.59
C THR A 143 5.42 17.32 9.04
N GLU A 144 4.60 16.31 8.77
CA GLU A 144 4.91 14.91 9.07
C GLU A 144 6.17 14.43 8.31
N ASP A 145 6.23 14.74 7.02
CA ASP A 145 7.33 14.39 6.12
C ASP A 145 8.67 15.00 6.56
N LYS A 146 8.65 16.23 7.08
CA LYS A 146 9.85 16.90 7.62
C LYS A 146 10.48 16.10 8.77
N TYR A 147 9.65 15.45 9.59
CA TYR A 147 10.07 14.73 10.78
C TYR A 147 10.39 13.26 10.50
N TYR A 148 9.51 12.52 9.81
CA TYR A 148 9.66 11.08 9.60
C TYR A 148 10.42 10.72 8.32
N ARG A 149 10.32 11.54 7.27
CA ARG A 149 11.04 11.38 5.99
C ARG A 149 10.85 10.01 5.33
N ASP A 150 9.67 9.45 5.44
CA ASP A 150 9.31 8.10 4.98
C ASP A 150 8.17 8.11 3.94
N PHE A 151 7.95 9.23 3.26
CA PHE A 151 6.92 9.38 2.23
C PHE A 151 7.48 9.29 0.81
N VAL A 152 6.73 8.59 -0.05
CA VAL A 152 6.80 8.74 -1.50
C VAL A 152 5.46 9.32 -1.95
N GLN A 153 5.47 10.56 -2.41
CA GLN A 153 4.26 11.28 -2.82
C GLN A 153 4.27 11.57 -4.31
N GLY A 154 3.21 11.19 -5.02
CA GLY A 154 3.05 11.40 -6.45
C GLY A 154 2.10 12.56 -6.76
N ASP A 155 2.36 13.21 -7.89
CA ASP A 155 1.53 14.29 -8.43
C ASP A 155 0.32 13.75 -9.21
N PHE A 156 -0.52 12.97 -8.52
CA PHE A 156 -1.81 12.48 -9.04
C PHE A 156 -2.87 12.55 -7.93
N PRO A 157 -4.16 12.76 -8.26
CA PRO A 157 -5.22 12.87 -7.25
C PRO A 157 -5.29 11.64 -6.35
N GLU A 158 -5.34 11.85 -5.03
CA GLU A 158 -5.50 10.78 -4.06
C GLU A 158 -6.94 10.27 -4.03
N ASN A 159 -7.15 9.04 -4.49
CA ASN A 159 -8.44 8.34 -4.42
C ASN A 159 -8.23 6.82 -4.66
N TYR A 160 -9.30 6.04 -4.55
CA TYR A 160 -9.25 4.58 -4.70
C TYR A 160 -8.85 4.13 -6.13
N TYR A 161 -9.33 4.82 -7.16
CA TYR A 161 -8.98 4.51 -8.56
C TYR A 161 -7.51 4.82 -8.88
N SER A 162 -6.86 5.67 -8.08
CA SER A 162 -5.43 5.97 -8.21
C SER A 162 -4.51 4.93 -7.55
N LEU A 163 -5.03 3.85 -6.97
CA LEU A 163 -4.21 2.80 -6.35
C LEU A 163 -3.18 2.17 -7.32
N PRO A 164 -3.52 1.81 -8.57
CA PRO A 164 -2.52 1.31 -9.51
C PRO A 164 -1.39 2.32 -9.74
N LEU A 165 -1.71 3.62 -9.80
CA LEU A 165 -0.70 4.68 -9.94
C LEU A 165 0.21 4.75 -8.73
N LYS A 166 -0.37 4.61 -7.54
CA LYS A 166 0.36 4.57 -6.28
C LYS A 166 1.32 3.39 -6.23
N THR A 167 0.89 2.18 -6.59
CA THR A 167 1.78 1.02 -6.66
C THR A 167 2.88 1.21 -7.70
N LEU A 168 2.55 1.62 -8.93
CA LEU A 168 3.55 1.87 -9.97
C LEU A 168 4.56 2.95 -9.55
N MET A 169 4.10 3.99 -8.84
CA MET A 169 4.99 5.01 -8.26
C MET A 169 5.94 4.41 -7.24
N GLY A 170 5.42 3.58 -6.32
CA GLY A 170 6.25 2.84 -5.37
C GLY A 170 7.28 1.95 -6.06
N TYR A 171 6.89 1.29 -7.15
CA TYR A 171 7.76 0.42 -7.95
C TYR A 171 8.86 1.20 -8.65
N HIS A 172 8.51 2.28 -9.37
CA HIS A 172 9.49 3.15 -10.00
C HIS A 172 10.45 3.76 -8.98
N TRP A 173 9.93 4.18 -7.83
CA TRP A 173 10.74 4.70 -6.74
C TRP A 173 11.73 3.65 -6.21
N ALA A 174 11.25 2.44 -5.89
CA ALA A 174 12.08 1.38 -5.35
C ALA A 174 13.14 0.92 -6.36
N ALA A 175 12.75 0.74 -7.63
CA ALA A 175 13.66 0.40 -8.72
C ALA A 175 14.73 1.46 -8.99
N LYS A 176 14.42 2.74 -8.75
CA LYS A 176 15.35 3.86 -8.96
C LYS A 176 16.35 4.00 -7.82
N HIS A 177 15.92 3.75 -6.58
CA HIS A 177 16.69 4.16 -5.39
C HIS A 177 17.23 2.99 -4.56
N CYS A 178 16.74 1.77 -4.73
CA CYS A 178 17.04 0.65 -3.85
C CYS A 178 17.77 -0.51 -4.58
N PRO A 179 18.43 -1.42 -3.85
CA PRO A 179 19.27 -2.45 -4.45
C PRO A 179 18.48 -3.48 -5.27
N ASN A 180 19.11 -4.01 -6.31
CA ASN A 180 18.48 -5.02 -7.19
C ASN A 180 18.26 -6.39 -6.53
N ASP A 181 19.05 -6.77 -5.51
CA ASP A 181 18.88 -8.03 -4.78
C ASP A 181 18.01 -7.85 -3.52
N THR A 182 16.87 -7.16 -3.69
CA THR A 182 15.89 -6.96 -2.62
C THR A 182 14.54 -7.55 -2.97
N PHE A 183 13.78 -7.91 -1.95
CA PHE A 183 12.36 -8.19 -2.05
C PHE A 183 11.55 -6.93 -1.74
N VAL A 184 10.37 -6.87 -2.33
CA VAL A 184 9.43 -5.76 -2.20
C VAL A 184 8.08 -6.33 -1.81
N ILE A 185 7.54 -5.86 -0.69
CA ILE A 185 6.17 -6.13 -0.27
C ILE A 185 5.35 -4.88 -0.49
N LYS A 186 4.29 -4.97 -1.30
CA LYS A 186 3.23 -3.96 -1.32
C LYS A 186 2.17 -4.35 -0.31
N THR A 187 1.71 -3.38 0.47
CA THR A 187 0.70 -3.59 1.51
C THR A 187 -0.14 -2.34 1.75
N ASP A 188 -1.22 -2.46 2.53
CA ASP A 188 -2.08 -1.36 2.95
C ASP A 188 -1.74 -0.87 4.38
N ASP A 189 -2.33 0.25 4.80
CA ASP A 189 -2.07 0.87 6.11
C ASP A 189 -2.95 0.33 7.26
N ASP A 190 -3.75 -0.69 7.00
CA ASP A 190 -4.64 -1.36 7.96
C ASP A 190 -4.31 -2.84 8.14
N VAL A 191 -3.02 -3.17 8.07
CA VAL A 191 -2.50 -4.52 8.29
C VAL A 191 -1.48 -4.58 9.42
N PHE A 192 -1.44 -5.74 10.07
CA PHE A 192 -0.36 -6.19 10.95
C PHE A 192 0.53 -7.13 10.16
N ILE A 193 1.85 -7.00 10.32
CA ILE A 193 2.83 -7.83 9.63
C ILE A 193 3.74 -8.48 10.67
N ASN A 194 3.84 -9.81 10.61
CA ASN A 194 4.83 -10.56 11.36
C ASN A 194 6.19 -10.50 10.63
N VAL A 195 6.96 -9.45 10.88
CA VAL A 195 8.18 -9.16 10.14
C VAL A 195 9.22 -10.29 10.23
N PRO A 196 9.51 -10.90 11.40
CA PRO A 196 10.41 -12.05 11.48
C PRO A 196 9.99 -13.20 10.54
N SER A 197 8.75 -13.68 10.62
CA SER A 197 8.28 -14.81 9.82
C SER A 197 8.21 -14.47 8.32
N ILE A 198 8.02 -13.19 7.97
CA ILE A 198 8.12 -12.73 6.57
C ILE A 198 9.53 -12.96 5.99
N PHE A 199 10.60 -12.75 6.78
CA PHE A 199 11.96 -13.00 6.30
C PHE A 199 12.19 -14.49 6.01
N ASP A 200 11.69 -15.37 6.88
CA ASP A 200 11.83 -16.82 6.72
C ASP A 200 11.08 -17.31 5.47
N ILE A 201 9.86 -16.82 5.26
CA ILE A 201 9.02 -17.15 4.09
C ILE A 201 9.63 -16.65 2.78
N ILE A 202 10.23 -15.45 2.80
CA ILE A 202 10.96 -14.94 1.62
C ILE A 202 12.17 -15.81 1.32
N PHE A 203 12.90 -16.25 2.35
CA PHE A 203 14.05 -17.12 2.19
C PHE A 203 13.64 -18.48 1.61
N GLU A 204 12.57 -19.09 2.12
CA GLU A 204 12.01 -20.36 1.64
C GLU A 204 11.60 -20.28 0.16
N HIS A 205 10.95 -19.20 -0.24
CA HIS A 205 10.45 -19.03 -1.62
C HIS A 205 11.37 -18.18 -2.52
N LYS A 206 12.61 -17.92 -2.10
CA LYS A 206 13.53 -16.97 -2.76
C LYS A 206 13.64 -17.18 -4.27
N THR A 207 13.77 -18.44 -4.70
CA THR A 207 13.95 -18.81 -6.10
C THR A 207 12.70 -18.58 -6.93
N VAL A 208 11.52 -18.97 -6.41
CA VAL A 208 10.24 -18.81 -7.13
C VAL A 208 9.88 -17.34 -7.26
N LEU A 209 10.07 -16.55 -6.21
CA LEU A 209 9.78 -15.11 -6.17
C LEU A 209 10.64 -14.26 -7.11
N GLN A 210 11.69 -14.82 -7.73
CA GLN A 210 12.41 -14.14 -8.82
C GLN A 210 11.54 -13.96 -10.08
N HIS A 211 10.51 -14.79 -10.25
CA HIS A 211 9.64 -14.85 -11.43
C HIS A 211 8.16 -14.97 -11.04
N ALA A 212 7.78 -14.55 -9.83
CA ALA A 212 6.42 -14.69 -9.33
C ALA A 212 5.98 -13.51 -8.45
N VAL A 213 4.66 -13.32 -8.39
CA VAL A 213 3.99 -12.52 -7.37
C VAL A 213 3.49 -13.47 -6.28
N GLY A 214 4.03 -13.34 -5.07
CA GLY A 214 3.71 -14.20 -3.93
C GLY A 214 2.69 -13.58 -2.99
N GLY A 215 1.76 -14.37 -2.44
CA GLY A 215 0.82 -13.91 -1.41
C GLY A 215 -0.46 -14.72 -1.38
N PHE A 216 -1.56 -14.12 -0.91
CA PHE A 216 -2.87 -14.79 -0.95
C PHE A 216 -3.50 -14.68 -2.33
N CYS A 217 -3.20 -15.63 -3.21
CA CYS A 217 -3.61 -15.62 -4.60
C CYS A 217 -4.93 -16.37 -4.83
N ARG A 218 -5.82 -15.75 -5.61
CA ARG A 218 -7.13 -16.29 -6.02
C ARG A 218 -7.17 -16.43 -7.54
N TYR A 219 -7.88 -17.45 -8.02
CA TYR A 219 -7.99 -17.76 -9.44
C TYR A 219 -9.45 -17.89 -9.86
N ASN A 220 -9.74 -17.62 -11.13
CA ASN A 220 -11.06 -17.78 -11.72
C ASN A 220 -12.17 -17.06 -10.93
N ILE A 221 -11.89 -15.83 -10.48
CA ILE A 221 -12.82 -14.99 -9.72
C ILE A 221 -13.64 -14.15 -10.68
N GLU A 222 -14.96 -14.12 -10.47
CA GLU A 222 -15.88 -13.27 -11.23
C GLU A 222 -15.73 -11.80 -10.79
N PRO A 223 -15.60 -10.85 -11.73
CA PRO A 223 -15.60 -9.44 -11.40
C PRO A 223 -16.91 -9.04 -10.74
N VAL A 224 -16.85 -8.22 -9.69
CA VAL A 224 -18.05 -7.78 -8.98
C VAL A 224 -18.84 -6.84 -9.90
N ARG A 225 -20.07 -7.21 -10.27
CA ARG A 225 -20.93 -6.41 -11.16
C ARG A 225 -21.93 -5.52 -10.43
N ASP A 226 -21.94 -5.56 -9.10
CA ASP A 226 -22.73 -4.67 -8.25
C ASP A 226 -22.11 -3.27 -8.24
N ILE A 227 -22.87 -2.28 -8.70
CA ILE A 227 -22.44 -0.87 -8.84
C ILE A 227 -22.21 -0.18 -7.49
N GLU A 228 -22.83 -0.67 -6.41
CA GLU A 228 -22.63 -0.13 -5.06
C GLU A 228 -21.36 -0.68 -4.40
N SER A 229 -20.76 -1.72 -4.97
CA SER A 229 -19.53 -2.29 -4.48
C SER A 229 -18.33 -1.41 -4.83
N LYS A 230 -17.45 -1.18 -3.85
CA LYS A 230 -16.13 -0.57 -4.08
C LYS A 230 -15.23 -1.37 -5.03
N TYR A 231 -15.57 -2.63 -5.30
CA TYR A 231 -14.86 -3.52 -6.23
C TYR A 231 -15.59 -3.65 -7.58
N TYR A 232 -16.56 -2.77 -7.86
CA TYR A 232 -17.36 -2.80 -9.08
C TYR A 232 -16.50 -2.75 -10.34
N VAL A 233 -16.73 -3.70 -11.24
CA VAL A 233 -16.12 -3.74 -12.56
C VAL A 233 -17.24 -3.83 -13.60
N SER A 234 -17.34 -2.81 -14.44
CA SER A 234 -18.32 -2.80 -15.53
C SER A 234 -17.96 -3.77 -16.65
N TYR A 235 -18.95 -4.29 -17.39
CA TYR A 235 -18.70 -5.10 -18.58
C TYR A 235 -17.89 -4.36 -19.66
N ALA A 236 -18.02 -3.03 -19.75
CA ALA A 236 -17.22 -2.23 -20.67
C ALA A 236 -15.71 -2.22 -20.33
N GLU A 237 -15.37 -2.38 -19.04
CA GLU A 237 -13.98 -2.36 -18.58
C GLU A 237 -13.34 -3.75 -18.63
N PHE A 238 -14.13 -4.77 -18.31
CA PHE A 238 -13.73 -6.18 -18.36
C PHE A 238 -14.95 -7.01 -18.77
N PRO A 239 -15.11 -7.32 -20.08
CA PRO A 239 -16.24 -8.08 -20.61
C PRO A 239 -16.12 -9.57 -20.30
N GLU A 240 -14.92 -10.09 -20.00
CA GLU A 240 -14.73 -11.50 -19.68
C GLU A 240 -15.42 -11.89 -18.36
N GLU A 241 -15.77 -13.17 -18.24
CA GLU A 241 -16.51 -13.67 -17.07
C GLU A 241 -15.65 -13.72 -15.81
N LYS A 242 -14.35 -14.01 -15.95
CA LYS A 242 -13.46 -14.31 -14.81
C LYS A 242 -12.07 -13.73 -15.01
N PHE A 243 -11.49 -13.21 -13.93
CA PHE A 243 -10.06 -12.96 -13.87
C PHE A 243 -9.30 -14.29 -13.84
N LYS A 244 -8.18 -14.39 -14.57
CA LYS A 244 -7.31 -15.57 -14.54
C LYS A 244 -6.78 -15.82 -13.13
N GLY A 245 -6.28 -14.76 -12.49
CA GLY A 245 -5.97 -14.74 -11.07
C GLY A 245 -5.28 -13.46 -10.66
N TYR A 246 -5.18 -13.24 -9.35
CA TYR A 246 -4.42 -12.13 -8.73
C TYR A 246 -4.11 -12.47 -7.28
N CYS A 247 -3.10 -11.82 -6.69
CA CYS A 247 -2.81 -11.93 -5.26
C CYS A 247 -3.37 -10.73 -4.52
N SER A 248 -4.06 -10.96 -3.40
CA SER A 248 -4.83 -9.95 -2.66
C SER A 248 -4.02 -8.69 -2.37
N GLY A 249 -4.60 -7.52 -2.63
CA GLY A 249 -4.00 -6.22 -2.34
C GLY A 249 -3.67 -5.95 -0.86
N THR A 250 -4.15 -6.79 0.07
CA THR A 250 -3.79 -6.72 1.50
C THR A 250 -2.31 -6.90 1.76
N GLY A 251 -1.62 -7.61 0.87
CA GLY A 251 -0.20 -7.88 0.99
C GLY A 251 0.25 -8.88 -0.06
N TYR A 252 1.28 -8.54 -0.83
CA TYR A 252 1.95 -9.47 -1.72
C TYR A 252 3.43 -9.13 -1.83
N VAL A 253 4.26 -10.15 -2.08
CA VAL A 253 5.71 -10.08 -2.16
C VAL A 253 6.20 -10.34 -3.58
N THR A 254 7.23 -9.61 -3.98
CA THR A 254 7.88 -9.72 -5.30
C THR A 254 9.39 -9.51 -5.13
N SER A 255 10.20 -10.04 -6.04
CA SER A 255 11.58 -9.59 -6.17
C SER A 255 11.65 -8.21 -6.84
N MET A 256 12.75 -7.48 -6.64
CA MET A 256 12.99 -6.23 -7.36
C MET A 256 13.02 -6.43 -8.89
N ASN A 257 13.44 -7.60 -9.38
CA ASN A 257 13.34 -7.95 -10.80
C ASN A 257 11.88 -7.89 -11.29
N VAL A 258 10.95 -8.50 -10.56
CA VAL A 258 9.52 -8.45 -10.89
C VAL A 258 9.01 -7.01 -10.88
N VAL A 259 9.36 -6.24 -9.85
CA VAL A 259 9.03 -4.80 -9.74
C VAL A 259 9.49 -4.01 -10.97
N GLN A 260 10.75 -4.16 -11.36
CA GLN A 260 11.33 -3.46 -12.51
C GLN A 260 10.61 -3.81 -13.82
N GLN A 261 10.34 -5.10 -14.04
CA GLN A 261 9.71 -5.54 -15.27
C GLN A 261 8.22 -5.13 -15.34
N VAL A 262 7.48 -5.26 -14.24
CA VAL A 262 6.08 -4.79 -14.15
C VAL A 262 6.03 -3.27 -14.38
N ALA A 263 6.87 -2.49 -13.71
CA ALA A 263 6.93 -1.04 -13.91
C ALA A 263 7.22 -0.68 -15.37
N ARG A 264 8.15 -1.40 -16.02
CA ARG A 264 8.55 -1.17 -17.42
C ARG A 264 7.42 -1.42 -18.42
N ILE A 265 6.68 -2.52 -18.27
CA ILE A 265 5.65 -2.91 -19.24
C ILE A 265 4.26 -2.35 -18.92
N SER A 266 4.05 -1.83 -17.71
CA SER A 266 2.75 -1.31 -17.25
C SER A 266 2.12 -0.34 -18.25
N LYS A 267 2.90 0.54 -18.88
CA LYS A 267 2.37 1.51 -19.87
C LYS A 267 1.72 0.88 -21.11
N ASN A 268 2.02 -0.40 -21.37
CA ASN A 268 1.54 -1.18 -22.51
C ASN A 268 0.41 -2.16 -22.14
N VAL A 269 -0.01 -2.17 -20.87
CA VAL A 269 -1.17 -2.90 -20.41
C VAL A 269 -2.29 -1.89 -20.21
N PRO A 270 -3.47 -2.08 -20.82
CA PRO A 270 -4.57 -1.14 -20.62
C PRO A 270 -4.91 -1.01 -19.14
N PHE A 271 -5.25 0.20 -18.71
CA PHE A 271 -5.55 0.49 -17.32
C PHE A 271 -6.57 -0.48 -16.72
N PHE A 272 -6.40 -0.77 -15.44
CA PHE A 272 -7.42 -1.41 -14.64
C PHE A 272 -7.38 -0.82 -13.23
N HIS A 273 -8.52 -0.40 -12.69
CA HIS A 273 -8.55 0.38 -11.46
C HIS A 273 -8.28 -0.47 -10.19
N LEU A 274 -8.56 -1.77 -10.24
CA LEU A 274 -8.18 -2.70 -9.18
C LEU A 274 -6.68 -3.00 -9.29
N GLU A 275 -5.93 -2.47 -8.33
CA GLU A 275 -4.46 -2.45 -8.37
C GLU A 275 -3.82 -3.84 -8.35
N ASP A 276 -4.31 -4.74 -7.51
CA ASP A 276 -3.82 -6.12 -7.43
C ASP A 276 -4.07 -6.91 -8.72
N VAL A 277 -5.25 -6.72 -9.32
CA VAL A 277 -5.59 -7.28 -10.63
C VAL A 277 -4.73 -6.67 -11.74
N TYR A 278 -4.47 -5.35 -11.69
CA TYR A 278 -3.64 -4.66 -12.67
C TYR A 278 -2.18 -5.15 -12.65
N VAL A 279 -1.61 -5.35 -11.46
CA VAL A 279 -0.28 -5.96 -11.30
C VAL A 279 -0.28 -7.39 -11.85
N ALA A 280 -1.34 -8.17 -11.62
CA ALA A 280 -1.46 -9.52 -12.16
C ALA A 280 -1.52 -9.54 -13.70
N PHE A 281 -2.24 -8.61 -14.34
CA PHE A 281 -2.23 -8.47 -15.80
C PHE A 281 -0.82 -8.18 -16.33
N CYS A 282 -0.07 -7.31 -15.63
CA CYS A 282 1.32 -7.05 -16.00
C CYS A 282 2.20 -8.30 -15.84
N ALA A 283 2.08 -9.01 -14.71
CA ALA A 283 2.81 -10.25 -14.45
C ALA A 283 2.54 -11.32 -15.52
N GLU A 284 1.29 -11.45 -15.96
CA GLU A 284 0.89 -12.39 -17.02
C GLU A 284 1.63 -12.12 -18.34
N HIS A 285 1.70 -10.86 -18.78
CA HIS A 285 2.43 -10.50 -20.01
C HIS A 285 3.95 -10.73 -19.92
N LEU A 286 4.48 -10.87 -18.71
CA LEU A 286 5.89 -11.18 -18.44
C LEU A 286 6.14 -12.67 -18.25
N ASN A 287 5.10 -13.52 -18.37
CA ASN A 287 5.13 -14.94 -18.01
C ASN A 287 5.56 -15.18 -16.55
N PHE A 288 5.27 -14.24 -15.65
CA PHE A 288 5.43 -14.46 -14.21
C PHE A 288 4.22 -15.19 -13.64
N THR A 289 4.48 -16.06 -12.67
CA THR A 289 3.42 -16.85 -12.04
C THR A 289 2.86 -16.16 -10.80
N LEU A 290 1.64 -16.51 -10.44
CA LEU A 290 1.11 -16.23 -9.10
C LEU A 290 1.52 -17.38 -8.19
N HIS A 291 2.08 -17.09 -7.03
CA HIS A 291 2.56 -18.09 -6.08
C HIS A 291 1.81 -17.93 -4.76
N HIS A 292 0.90 -18.86 -4.47
CA HIS A 292 0.14 -18.80 -3.23
C HIS A 292 1.07 -19.08 -2.04
N ILE A 293 1.02 -18.21 -1.03
CA ILE A 293 1.78 -18.34 0.22
C ILE A 293 0.77 -18.22 1.36
N ASP A 294 0.68 -19.28 2.17
CA ASP A 294 -0.20 -19.31 3.33
C ASP A 294 0.20 -18.23 4.36
N GLY A 295 -0.76 -17.78 5.17
CA GLY A 295 -0.55 -16.75 6.19
C GLY A 295 -0.60 -15.31 5.68
N PHE A 296 -0.64 -15.09 4.36
CA PHE A 296 -1.08 -13.82 3.80
C PHE A 296 -2.61 -13.70 3.87
N ASN A 297 -3.12 -12.47 4.05
CA ASN A 297 -4.55 -12.15 4.09
C ASN A 297 -5.33 -12.91 5.18
N THR A 298 -4.69 -13.18 6.33
CA THR A 298 -5.40 -13.70 7.50
C THR A 298 -6.44 -12.67 7.94
N VAL A 299 -7.70 -13.08 8.12
CA VAL A 299 -8.77 -12.25 8.69
C VAL A 299 -8.81 -12.54 10.18
N TYR A 300 -8.81 -11.49 11.01
CA TYR A 300 -9.09 -11.70 12.43
C TYR A 300 -10.54 -12.18 12.62
N ASP A 301 -10.67 -13.32 13.28
CA ASP A 301 -11.93 -13.96 13.62
C ASP A 301 -11.85 -14.36 15.10
N GLU A 302 -12.66 -13.72 15.95
CA GLU A 302 -12.65 -13.91 17.41
C GLU A 302 -12.93 -15.37 17.80
N GLU A 303 -13.68 -16.12 16.98
CA GLU A 303 -13.96 -17.53 17.24
C GLU A 303 -12.76 -18.44 16.93
N LYS A 304 -11.90 -18.03 15.99
CA LYS A 304 -10.72 -18.80 15.55
C LYS A 304 -9.42 -18.41 16.25
N HIS A 305 -9.39 -17.23 16.87
CA HIS A 305 -8.23 -16.69 17.55
C HIS A 305 -8.58 -16.39 19.02
N PRO A 306 -8.57 -17.42 19.89
CA PRO A 306 -9.04 -17.31 21.27
C PRO A 306 -8.17 -16.38 22.13
N ASP A 307 -6.95 -16.10 21.68
CA ASP A 307 -6.02 -15.17 22.31
C ASP A 307 -5.21 -14.40 21.25
N LEU A 308 -4.69 -13.23 21.62
CA LEU A 308 -3.92 -12.36 20.73
C LEU A 308 -2.54 -12.93 20.36
N CYS A 309 -2.02 -13.89 21.12
CA CYS A 309 -0.74 -14.54 20.82
C CYS A 309 -0.85 -15.51 19.65
N SER A 310 -2.02 -16.11 19.45
CA SER A 310 -2.32 -16.90 18.24
C SER A 310 -2.14 -16.09 16.94
N LEU A 311 -2.19 -14.75 17.00
CA LEU A 311 -2.00 -13.85 15.86
C LEU A 311 -0.52 -13.49 15.60
N LYS A 312 0.39 -13.93 16.47
CA LYS A 312 1.84 -13.73 16.35
C LYS A 312 2.59 -15.01 15.99
N ASN A 313 1.88 -16.10 15.74
CA ASN A 313 2.52 -17.33 15.31
C ASN A 313 3.08 -17.21 13.88
N ASP A 314 3.97 -18.12 13.50
CA ASP A 314 4.64 -18.10 12.19
C ASP A 314 3.71 -18.39 11.00
N SER A 315 2.50 -18.90 11.26
CA SER A 315 1.47 -19.13 10.23
C SER A 315 0.66 -17.87 9.89
N VAL A 316 0.79 -16.79 10.67
CA VAL A 316 0.12 -15.51 10.42
C VAL A 316 1.17 -14.47 10.00
N LEU A 317 1.23 -14.21 8.70
CA LEU A 317 2.23 -13.29 8.10
C LEU A 317 1.66 -11.89 7.91
N VAL A 318 0.47 -11.79 7.32
CA VAL A 318 -0.21 -10.52 7.05
C VAL A 318 -1.68 -10.63 7.48
N LEU A 319 -1.99 -9.98 8.59
CA LEU A 319 -3.33 -9.92 9.17
C LEU A 319 -3.98 -8.57 8.81
N HIS A 320 -5.22 -8.61 8.34
CA HIS A 320 -5.90 -7.43 7.77
C HIS A 320 -7.25 -7.13 8.45
N ASN A 321 -7.90 -6.05 7.97
CA ASN A 321 -9.24 -5.59 8.37
C ASN A 321 -9.32 -4.78 9.68
N PHE A 322 -8.29 -3.99 9.99
CA PHE A 322 -8.28 -3.12 11.17
C PHE A 322 -8.90 -1.73 10.96
N LYS A 323 -9.61 -1.50 9.84
CA LYS A 323 -10.13 -0.17 9.46
C LYS A 323 -10.96 0.50 10.56
N LYS A 324 -11.80 -0.28 11.25
CA LYS A 324 -12.71 0.22 12.29
C LYS A 324 -12.03 0.42 13.66
N LYS A 325 -10.99 -0.36 13.96
CA LYS A 325 -10.26 -0.30 15.23
C LYS A 325 -8.74 -0.40 15.00
N PRO A 326 -8.09 0.65 14.46
CA PRO A 326 -6.64 0.62 14.23
C PRO A 326 -5.82 0.36 15.51
N SER A 327 -6.35 0.74 16.68
CA SER A 327 -5.71 0.46 17.97
C SER A 327 -5.58 -1.02 18.28
N PHE A 328 -6.37 -1.89 17.64
CA PHE A 328 -6.25 -3.32 17.82
C PHE A 328 -4.89 -3.85 17.37
N LEU A 329 -4.24 -3.19 16.40
CA LEU A 329 -2.88 -3.51 16.02
C LEU A 329 -1.89 -3.26 17.18
N LEU A 330 -2.11 -2.20 17.98
CA LEU A 330 -1.33 -1.96 19.20
C LEU A 330 -1.63 -3.01 20.28
N GLU A 331 -2.89 -3.46 20.40
CA GLU A 331 -3.28 -4.52 21.34
C GLU A 331 -2.53 -5.82 21.00
N ILE A 332 -2.58 -6.26 19.73
CA ILE A 332 -1.79 -7.40 19.25
C ILE A 332 -0.31 -7.15 19.55
N TRP A 333 0.26 -6.04 19.08
CA TRP A 333 1.70 -5.77 19.20
C TRP A 333 2.20 -5.82 20.65
N ASN A 334 1.47 -5.24 21.59
CA ASN A 334 1.89 -5.15 23.00
C ASN A 334 1.60 -6.41 23.81
N GLU A 335 0.82 -7.37 23.29
CA GLU A 335 0.57 -8.63 23.99
C GLU A 335 1.88 -9.38 24.25
N LEU A 336 2.12 -9.76 25.51
CA LEU A 336 3.28 -10.55 25.89
C LEU A 336 2.95 -12.03 25.74
N CYS A 337 3.53 -12.65 24.72
CA CYS A 337 3.36 -14.07 24.45
C CYS A 337 4.50 -14.85 25.07
N TYR A 338 4.15 -15.88 25.84
CA TYR A 338 5.09 -16.81 26.44
C TYR A 338 4.93 -18.15 25.72
N ASP A 339 6.07 -18.78 25.40
CA ASP A 339 6.12 -20.10 24.79
C ASP A 339 5.64 -21.21 25.74
#